data_AF-A0A1W9NWP3-F1
#
_entry.id   AF-A0A1W9NWP3-F1
#
_cell.length_a   1.000
_cell.length_b   1.000
_cell.length_c   1.000
_cell.angle_alpha   90.00
_cell.angle_beta   90.00
_cell.angle_gamma   90.00
#
_symmetry.space_group_name_H-M   'P 1'
#
loop_
_entity.id
_entity.type
_entity.pdbx_description
1 polymer ?
#
loop_
_entity_poly.entity_id
_entity_poly.type
_entity_poly.pdbx_seq_one_letter_code
_entity_poly.pdbx_strand_id
1 'polypeptide(L)' 'MNENETLTREEKLAECHRLKTKLLKRYHDYKEELEYAMDDIEEGMIREKREKLAGQIKALSAKITELTAEESST' A
#
# COMPACT_ATOMS: atom_id res chain seq x y z
N MET A 1 15.58 -16.02 -21.36
CA MET A 1 14.37 -16.09 -20.52
C MET A 1 13.92 -14.68 -20.27
N ASN A 2 12.86 -14.23 -20.91
CA ASN A 2 12.15 -12.98 -20.58
C ASN A 2 10.71 -13.21 -21.05
N GLU A 3 10.03 -14.11 -20.35
CA GLU A 3 8.57 -14.17 -20.45
C GLU A 3 8.06 -12.93 -19.73
N ASN A 4 7.73 -11.92 -20.52
CA ASN A 4 6.88 -10.82 -20.10
C ASN A 4 5.49 -11.41 -19.85
N GLU A 5 5.34 -12.18 -18.77
CA GLU A 5 4.03 -12.63 -18.30
C GLU A 5 3.28 -11.39 -17.85
N THR A 6 2.47 -10.88 -18.75
CA THR A 6 1.56 -9.79 -18.46
C THR A 6 0.51 -10.39 -17.55
N LEU A 7 0.66 -10.17 -16.23
CA LEU A 7 -0.30 -10.64 -15.24
C LEU A 7 -1.72 -10.37 -15.72
N THR A 8 -2.58 -11.37 -15.59
CA THR A 8 -4.01 -11.23 -15.83
C THR A 8 -4.57 -10.15 -14.89
N ARG A 9 -5.72 -9.61 -15.25
CA ARG A 9 -6.37 -8.57 -14.45
C ARG A 9 -6.68 -9.03 -13.03
N GLU A 10 -7.14 -10.28 -12.88
CA GLU A 10 -7.38 -10.91 -11.58
C GLU A 10 -6.09 -11.01 -10.76
N GLU A 11 -4.98 -11.44 -11.35
CA GLU A 11 -3.68 -11.49 -10.68
C GLU A 11 -3.17 -10.10 -10.29
N LYS A 12 -3.36 -9.09 -11.15
CA LYS A 12 -3.03 -7.69 -10.83
C LYS A 12 -3.87 -7.18 -9.66
N LEU A 13 -5.16 -7.51 -9.61
CA LEU A 13 -6.06 -7.11 -8.55
C LEU A 13 -5.67 -7.80 -7.23
N ALA A 14 -5.43 -9.12 -7.27
CA ALA A 14 -4.96 -9.90 -6.13
C ALA A 14 -3.63 -9.36 -5.58
N GLU A 15 -2.67 -9.03 -6.44
CA GLU A 15 -1.40 -8.44 -6.03
C GLU A 15 -1.58 -7.05 -5.43
N CYS A 16 -2.46 -6.21 -5.99
CA CYS A 16 -2.78 -4.90 -5.42
C CYS A 16 -3.40 -5.03 -4.02
N HIS A 17 -4.32 -5.97 -3.82
CA HIS A 17 -4.89 -6.26 -2.49
C HIS A 17 -3.83 -6.77 -1.51
N ARG A 18 -2.96 -7.69 -1.95
CA ARG A 18 -1.87 -8.23 -1.12
C ARG A 18 -0.92 -7.12 -0.67
N LEU A 19 -0.49 -6.27 -1.60
CA LEU A 19 0.38 -5.13 -1.32
C LEU A 19 -0.30 -4.13 -0.40
N LYS A 20 -1.58 -3.80 -0.64
CA LYS A 20 -2.35 -2.89 0.22
C LYS A 20 -2.43 -3.41 1.66
N THR A 21 -2.72 -4.69 1.85
CA THR A 21 -2.75 -5.32 3.18
C THR A 21 -1.39 -5.26 3.88
N LYS A 22 -0.30 -5.51 3.15
CA LYS A 22 1.06 -5.41 3.69
C LYS A 22 1.39 -3.98 4.15
N LEU A 23 1.03 -2.98 3.35
CA LEU A 23 1.25 -1.57 3.70
C LEU A 23 0.39 -1.12 4.86
N LEU A 24 -0.87 -1.56 4.94
CA LEU A 24 -1.75 -1.29 6.07
C LEU A 24 -1.19 -1.87 7.38
N LYS A 25 -0.65 -3.10 7.33
CA LYS A 25 0.03 -3.69 8.47
C LYS A 25 1.22 -2.81 8.90
N ARG A 26 2.12 -2.46 7.96
CA ARG A 26 3.28 -1.63 8.29
C ARG A 26 2.90 -0.24 8.80
N TYR A 27 1.83 0.34 8.27
CA TYR A 27 1.29 1.62 8.73
C TYR A 27 0.79 1.53 10.18
N HIS A 28 0.18 0.39 10.54
CA HIS A 28 -0.23 0.10 11.91
C HIS A 28 0.97 -0.13 12.83
N ASP A 29 1.97 -0.90 12.40
CA ASP A 29 3.21 -1.12 13.18
C ASP A 29 3.88 0.23 13.52
N TYR A 30 3.94 1.17 12.57
CA TYR A 30 4.49 2.51 12.85
C TYR A 30 3.65 3.34 13.82
N LYS A 31 2.38 3.01 14.04
CA LYS A 31 1.58 3.65 15.09
C LYS A 31 2.10 3.23 16.46
N GLU A 32 2.43 1.95 16.63
CA GLU A 32 3.06 1.43 17.84
C GLU A 32 4.48 2.00 17.99
N GLU A 33 5.30 1.99 16.92
CA GLU A 33 6.66 2.59 16.97
C GLU A 33 6.61 4.07 17.42
N LEU A 34 5.58 4.83 17.01
CA LEU A 34 5.40 6.23 17.43
C LEU A 34 5.10 6.38 18.93
N GLU A 35 4.39 5.43 19.54
CA GLU A 35 4.06 5.45 20.96
C GLU A 35 5.30 5.26 21.86
N TYR A 36 6.32 4.58 21.33
CA TYR A 36 7.57 4.29 22.03
C TYR A 36 8.76 5.13 21.54
N ALA A 37 8.52 6.16 20.72
CA ALA A 37 9.58 7.03 20.22
C ALA A 37 10.28 7.74 21.40
N MET A 38 11.61 7.71 21.40
CA MET A 38 12.43 8.21 22.50
C MET A 38 12.69 9.72 22.43
N ASP A 39 12.61 10.30 21.23
CA ASP A 39 12.83 11.72 20.99
C ASP A 39 12.03 12.26 19.79
N ASP A 40 12.00 13.59 19.66
CA ASP A 40 11.27 14.29 18.60
C ASP A 40 11.81 13.97 17.18
N ILE A 41 13.09 13.56 17.08
CA ILE A 41 13.71 13.22 15.79
C ILE A 41 13.16 11.87 15.31
N GLU A 42 13.18 10.87 16.18
CA GLU A 42 12.60 9.55 15.93
C GLU A 42 11.10 9.67 15.62
N GLU A 43 10.37 10.46 16.42
CA GLU A 43 8.95 10.72 16.18
C GLU A 43 8.72 11.33 14.79
N GLY A 44 9.50 12.34 14.41
CA GLY A 44 9.43 12.97 13.09
C GLY A 44 9.69 11.98 11.95
N MET A 45 10.72 11.13 12.09
CA MET A 45 11.04 10.09 11.09
C MET A 45 9.92 9.05 10.96
N ILE A 46 9.30 8.63 12.07
CA ILE A 46 8.18 7.67 12.05
C ILE A 46 6.95 8.31 11.41
N ARG A 47 6.64 9.58 11.70
CA ARG A 47 5.56 10.33 11.05
C ARG A 47 5.73 10.41 9.54
N GLU A 48 6.93 10.75 9.07
CA GLU A 48 7.24 10.82 7.63
C GLU A 48 7.06 9.45 6.94
N LYS A 49 7.53 8.37 7.58
CA LYS A 49 7.32 7.00 7.08
C LYS A 49 5.83 6.65 7.00
N ARG A 50 5.03 7.03 7.99
CA ARG A 50 3.56 6.82 7.99
C ARG A 50 2.87 7.59 6.88
N GLU A 51 3.27 8.83 6.65
CA GLU A 51 2.71 9.65 5.57
C GLU A 51 3.00 9.05 4.19
N LYS A 52 4.24 8.59 3.96
CA LYS A 52 4.60 7.88 2.72
C LYS A 52 3.75 6.63 2.49
N LEU A 53 3.55 5.82 3.53
CA LEU A 53 2.69 4.64 3.45
C LEU A 53 1.24 5.01 3.16
N ALA A 54 0.71 6.07 3.78
CA ALA A 54 -0.66 6.53 3.52
C ALA A 54 -0.84 6.92 2.04
N GLY A 55 0.15 7.61 1.46
CA GLY A 55 0.18 7.91 0.02
C GLY A 55 0.16 6.66 -0.85
N GLN A 56 0.98 5.66 -0.53
CA GLN A 56 1.02 4.39 -1.27
C GLN A 56 -0.29 3.60 -1.15
N ILE A 57 -0.91 3.55 0.04
CA ILE A 57 -2.20 2.89 0.27
C ILE A 57 -3.31 3.58 -0.54
N LYS A 58 -3.31 4.91 -0.60
CA LYS A 58 -4.26 5.68 -1.41
C LYS A 58 -4.11 5.37 -2.89
N ALA A 59 -2.87 5.37 -3.40
CA ALA A 59 -2.58 5.04 -4.79
C ALA A 59 -3.02 3.60 -5.16
N LEU A 60 -2.74 2.61 -4.31
CA LEU A 60 -3.21 1.24 -4.52
C LEU A 60 -4.73 1.14 -4.47
N SER A 61 -5.38 1.90 -3.59
CA SER A 61 -6.85 1.90 -3.52
C SER A 61 -7.48 2.45 -4.79
N ALA A 62 -6.93 3.54 -5.34
CA ALA A 62 -7.36 4.07 -6.64
C ALA A 62 -7.15 3.04 -7.77
N LYS A 63 -5.99 2.40 -7.80
CA LYS A 63 -5.69 1.36 -8.79
C LYS A 63 -6.62 0.15 -8.69
N ILE A 64 -6.98 -0.28 -7.48
CA ILE A 64 -7.99 -1.33 -7.26
C ILE A 64 -9.34 -0.87 -7.82
N THR A 65 -9.77 0.35 -7.51
CA THR A 65 -11.04 0.90 -8.02
C THR A 65 -11.07 0.95 -9.55
N GLU A 66 -10.00 1.41 -10.21
CA GLU A 66 -9.86 1.40 -11.67
C GLU A 66 -9.96 -0.03 -12.22
N LEU A 67 -9.17 -0.94 -11.66
CA LEU A 67 -9.16 -2.36 -12.02
C LEU A 67 -10.44 -3.12 -11.66
N THR A 68 -11.39 -2.53 -10.94
CA THR A 68 -12.73 -3.11 -10.71
C THR A 68 -13.76 -2.43 -11.60
N ALA A 69 -13.69 -1.12 -11.80
CA ALA A 69 -14.62 -0.37 -12.65
C ALA A 69 -14.58 -0.79 -14.12
N GLU A 70 -13.40 -1.18 -14.63
CA GLU A 70 -13.23 -1.77 -15.96
C GLU A 70 -14.01 -3.10 -16.15
N GLU A 71 -14.60 -3.72 -15.12
CA GLU A 71 -15.35 -5.00 -15.22
C GLU A 71 -16.83 -4.72 -15.41
N SER A 72 -17.32 -3.63 -14.81
CA SER A 72 -18.72 -3.26 -14.90
C SER A 72 -19.11 -2.61 -16.23
N SER A 73 -18.14 -2.41 -17.14
CA SER A 73 -18.32 -1.71 -18.42
C SER A 73 -18.24 -2.63 -19.66
N THR A 74 -18.17 -3.95 -19.46
CA THR A 74 -18.18 -4.99 -20.51
C THR A 74 -19.28 -6.01 -20.22
#